data_AF-A0A257GYR5-F1
#
_entry.id   AF-A0A257GYR5-F1
#
_cell.length_a   1.000
_cell.length_b   1.000
_cell.length_c   1.000
_cell.angle_alpha   90.00
_cell.angle_beta   90.00
_cell.angle_gamma   90.00
#
_symmetry.space_group_name_H-M   'P 1'
#
loop_
_entity.id
_entity.type
_entity.pdbx_description
1 polymer ?
#
loop_
_entity_poly.entity_id
_entity_poly.type
_entity_poly.pdbx_seq_one_letter_code
_entity_poly.pdbx_strand_id
1 'polypeptide(L)'
;AALPEAAERAARAASAAANPPARRLGPGQRIGVESGPAWKGYFGVQIALQAPARQPWPAGATAWVALVEQVPAGSDGSPVARSLVRAVAGPLPVGHLATGQPLRHLRAMRWPDEAQPARLQARGWVEAADGRILAMAADRCP
;
A
#
# COMPACT_ATOMS: atom_id res chain seq x y z
N ALA A 1 19.65 29.55 -8.99
CA ALA A 1 19.53 29.26 -7.54
C ALA A 1 18.05 29.12 -7.20
N ALA A 2 17.63 28.05 -6.52
CA ALA A 2 16.23 27.92 -6.07
C ALA A 2 15.96 28.93 -4.95
N LEU A 3 14.83 29.63 -5.00
CA LEU A 3 14.47 30.69 -4.06
C LEU A 3 14.24 30.12 -2.64
N PRO A 4 14.66 30.82 -1.57
CA PRO A 4 14.52 30.37 -0.17
C PRO A 4 13.09 29.98 0.22
N GLU A 5 12.09 30.68 -0.32
CA GLU A 5 10.67 30.40 -0.09
C GLU A 5 10.21 29.02 -0.62
N ALA A 6 10.90 28.45 -1.62
CA ALA A 6 10.59 27.12 -2.11
C ALA A 6 11.01 26.04 -1.11
N ALA A 7 12.15 26.23 -0.44
CA ALA A 7 12.62 25.34 0.61
C ALA A 7 11.69 25.35 1.83
N GLU A 8 11.21 26.53 2.20
CA GLU A 8 10.30 26.69 3.35
C GLU A 8 8.92 26.07 3.09
N ARG A 9 8.37 26.21 1.88
CA ARG A 9 7.12 25.54 1.48
C ARG A 9 7.28 24.01 1.43
N ALA A 10 8.43 23.51 0.98
CA ALA A 10 8.71 22.07 1.00
C ALA A 10 8.82 21.52 2.42
N ALA A 11 9.45 22.26 3.34
CA ALA A 11 9.55 21.88 4.75
C ALA A 11 8.17 21.86 5.44
N ARG A 12 7.31 22.85 5.17
CA ARG A 12 5.94 22.88 5.71
C ARG A 12 5.09 21.72 5.15
N ALA A 13 5.18 21.43 3.86
CA ALA A 13 4.49 20.28 3.26
C ALA A 13 4.97 18.94 3.83
N ALA A 14 6.27 18.79 4.11
CA ALA A 14 6.81 17.61 4.79
C ALA A 14 6.31 17.49 6.23
N SER A 15 6.17 18.60 6.97
CA SER A 15 5.63 18.60 8.34
C SER A 15 4.11 18.33 8.39
N ALA A 16 3.38 18.73 7.35
CA ALA A 16 1.94 18.49 7.21
C ALA A 16 1.63 17.04 6.77
N ALA A 17 2.61 16.30 6.26
CA ALA A 17 2.50 14.87 5.99
C ALA A 17 2.58 14.02 7.29
N ALA A 18 2.07 14.54 8.40
CA ALA A 18 1.86 13.74 9.60
C ALA A 18 0.89 12.60 9.24
N ASN A 19 1.40 11.36 9.26
CA ASN A 19 0.59 10.19 8.99
C ASN A 19 -0.58 10.18 9.99
N PRO A 20 -1.85 10.20 9.53
CA PRO A 20 -2.96 10.06 10.44
C PRO A 20 -2.78 8.74 11.22
N PRO A 21 -3.20 8.69 12.50
CA PRO A 21 -3.08 7.49 13.30
C PRO A 21 -3.75 6.33 12.56
N ALA A 22 -2.99 5.25 12.36
CA ALA A 22 -3.52 4.07 11.70
C ALA A 22 -4.78 3.61 12.43
N ARG A 23 -5.92 3.61 11.73
CA ARG A 23 -7.17 3.11 12.29
C ARG A 23 -6.95 1.65 12.66
N ARG A 24 -7.07 1.33 13.95
CA ARG A 24 -6.99 -0.04 14.41
C ARG A 24 -8.15 -0.83 13.81
N LEU A 25 -7.81 -1.95 13.21
CA LEU A 25 -8.78 -2.93 12.76
C LEU A 25 -9.67 -3.36 13.93
N GLY A 26 -10.89 -3.76 13.61
CA GLY A 26 -11.75 -4.41 14.60
C GLY A 26 -11.08 -5.67 15.14
N PRO A 27 -11.38 -6.08 16.39
CA PRO A 27 -10.78 -7.26 17.00
C PRO A 27 -10.90 -8.49 16.09
N GLY A 28 -9.76 -9.06 15.67
CA GLY A 28 -9.71 -10.26 14.84
C GLY A 28 -9.72 -10.04 13.32
N GLN A 29 -9.96 -8.82 12.83
CA GLN A 29 -9.70 -8.49 11.43
C GLN A 29 -8.20 -8.36 11.21
N ARG A 30 -7.68 -8.98 10.15
CA ARG A 30 -6.26 -8.95 9.78
C ARG A 30 -6.10 -8.74 8.28
N ILE A 31 -5.12 -7.92 7.94
CA ILE A 31 -4.57 -7.80 6.59
C ILE A 31 -3.06 -8.03 6.68
N GLY A 32 -2.53 -8.80 5.73
CA GLY A 32 -1.11 -8.95 5.49
C GLY A 32 -0.82 -8.75 4.01
N VAL A 33 0.35 -8.23 3.70
CA VAL A 33 0.86 -8.17 2.34
C VAL A 33 2.30 -8.62 2.34
N GLU A 34 2.67 -9.41 1.35
CA GLU A 34 4.01 -9.97 1.18
C GLU A 34 4.43 -9.80 -0.27
N SER A 35 5.73 -9.58 -0.50
CA SER A 35 6.30 -9.56 -1.84
C SER A 35 7.44 -10.57 -1.96
N GLY A 36 7.48 -11.26 -3.10
CA GLY A 36 8.59 -12.12 -3.49
C GLY A 36 9.78 -11.30 -4.01
N PRO A 37 10.89 -11.96 -4.39
CA PRO A 37 12.01 -11.29 -5.02
C PRO A 37 11.63 -10.74 -6.41
N ALA A 38 12.38 -9.75 -6.87
CA ALA A 38 12.33 -9.27 -8.24
C ALA A 38 12.77 -10.37 -9.21
N TRP A 39 11.92 -10.76 -10.16
CA TRP A 39 12.23 -11.82 -11.13
C TRP A 39 11.73 -11.46 -12.52
N LYS A 40 12.66 -11.35 -13.49
CA LYS A 40 12.36 -11.08 -14.91
C LYS A 40 11.37 -9.92 -15.16
N GLY A 41 11.46 -8.84 -14.38
CA GLY A 41 10.56 -7.68 -14.51
C GLY A 41 9.26 -7.77 -13.69
N TYR A 42 9.07 -8.82 -12.87
CA TYR A 42 7.88 -9.02 -12.05
C TYR A 42 8.18 -9.24 -10.56
N PHE A 43 7.29 -8.75 -9.70
CA PHE A 43 7.15 -9.20 -8.32
C PHE A 43 5.92 -10.10 -8.19
N GLY A 44 6.04 -11.20 -7.45
CA GLY A 44 4.86 -11.87 -6.90
C GLY A 44 4.42 -11.13 -5.64
N VAL A 45 3.21 -10.56 -5.64
CA VAL A 45 2.64 -9.86 -4.49
C VAL A 45 1.44 -10.63 -3.98
N GLN A 46 1.45 -11.00 -2.70
CA GLN A 46 0.36 -11.71 -2.04
C GLN A 46 -0.33 -10.79 -1.04
N ILE A 47 -1.66 -10.72 -1.09
CA ILE A 47 -2.49 -10.14 -0.02
C ILE A 47 -3.20 -11.28 0.73
N ALA A 48 -3.15 -11.22 2.06
CA ALA A 48 -3.83 -12.12 2.96
C ALA A 48 -4.87 -11.34 3.78
N LEU A 49 -6.11 -11.81 3.78
CA LEU A 49 -7.22 -11.17 4.50
C LEU A 49 -7.91 -12.18 5.41
N GLN A 50 -8.22 -11.74 6.61
CA GLN A 50 -9.00 -12.50 7.57
C GLN A 50 -10.00 -11.57 8.26
N ALA A 51 -11.26 -11.99 8.31
CA ALA A 51 -12.29 -11.33 9.08
C ALA A 51 -12.96 -12.37 10.01
N PRO A 52 -13.16 -12.06 11.30
CA PRO A 52 -13.83 -12.95 12.21
C PRO A 52 -15.32 -13.01 11.87
N ALA A 53 -16.00 -14.09 12.27
CA ALA A 53 -17.38 -14.31 11.84
C ALA A 53 -18.36 -13.23 12.31
N ARG A 54 -18.08 -12.61 13.46
CA ARG A 54 -18.91 -11.53 14.02
C ARG A 54 -18.63 -10.16 13.40
N GLN A 55 -17.60 -10.04 12.56
CA GLN A 55 -17.21 -8.77 11.94
C GLN A 55 -16.66 -8.99 10.52
N PRO A 56 -17.52 -9.40 9.56
CA PRO A 56 -17.12 -9.56 8.16
C PRO A 56 -16.68 -8.22 7.55
N TRP A 57 -16.06 -8.29 6.37
CA TRP A 57 -15.86 -7.10 5.55
C TRP A 57 -17.22 -6.53 5.11
N PRO A 58 -17.39 -5.19 5.07
CA PRO A 58 -18.63 -4.59 4.63
C PRO A 58 -19.03 -5.03 3.21
N ALA A 59 -20.33 -5.07 2.93
CA ALA A 59 -20.82 -5.30 1.57
C ALA A 59 -20.21 -4.27 0.60
N GLY A 60 -19.82 -4.73 -0.59
CA GLY A 60 -19.16 -3.90 -1.59
C GLY A 60 -17.69 -3.54 -1.29
N ALA A 61 -17.10 -4.04 -0.19
CA ALA A 61 -15.69 -3.81 0.09
C ALA A 61 -14.80 -4.48 -0.97
N THR A 62 -13.71 -3.79 -1.31
CA THR A 62 -12.70 -4.24 -2.27
C THR A 62 -11.31 -4.19 -1.66
N ALA A 63 -10.43 -5.07 -2.12
CA ALA A 63 -9.04 -5.10 -1.73
C ALA A 63 -8.12 -4.76 -2.92
N TRP A 64 -7.00 -4.15 -2.60
CA TRP A 64 -6.03 -3.66 -3.56
C TRP A 64 -4.61 -3.98 -3.10
N VAL A 65 -3.70 -4.11 -4.06
CA VAL A 65 -2.25 -4.16 -3.82
C VAL A 65 -1.53 -3.20 -4.74
N ALA A 66 -0.44 -2.61 -4.25
CA ALA A 66 0.41 -1.70 -5.00
C ALA A 66 1.89 -2.04 -4.79
N LEU A 67 2.68 -1.90 -5.85
CA LEU A 67 4.13 -1.77 -5.75
C LEU A 67 4.47 -0.30 -5.62
N VAL A 68 5.13 0.04 -4.52
CA VAL A 68 5.48 1.42 -4.17
C VAL A 68 6.99 1.53 -4.04
N GLU A 69 7.59 2.40 -4.85
CA GLU A 69 9.00 2.71 -4.77
C GLU A 69 9.25 3.77 -3.69
N GLN A 70 10.17 3.48 -2.77
CA GLN A 70 10.65 4.45 -1.80
C GLN A 70 11.84 5.19 -2.40
N VAL A 71 11.67 6.47 -2.71
CA VAL A 71 12.71 7.37 -3.22
C VAL A 71 13.29 8.15 -2.04
N PRO A 72 14.56 7.93 -1.66
CA PRO A 72 15.22 8.70 -0.62
C PRO A 72 15.33 10.20 -0.97
N ALA A 73 15.40 11.05 0.06
CA ALA A 73 15.74 12.46 -0.13
C ALA A 73 17.13 12.60 -0.78
N GLY A 74 17.26 13.54 -1.71
CA GLY A 74 18.51 13.79 -2.45
C GLY A 74 18.77 12.81 -3.60
N SER A 75 17.85 11.89 -3.89
CA SER A 75 17.95 10.95 -5.01
C SER A 75 16.90 11.23 -6.08
N ASP A 76 17.19 10.85 -7.33
CA ASP A 76 16.27 10.93 -8.48
C ASP A 76 15.61 12.31 -8.64
N GLY A 77 16.37 13.38 -8.36
CA GLY A 77 15.91 14.77 -8.44
C GLY A 77 14.94 15.20 -7.33
N SER A 78 14.65 14.35 -6.35
CA SER A 78 13.74 14.67 -5.25
C SER A 78 14.50 15.24 -4.03
N PRO A 79 14.22 16.48 -3.60
CA PRO A 79 14.85 17.07 -2.40
C PRO A 79 14.32 16.48 -1.08
N VAL A 80 13.25 15.69 -1.13
CA VAL A 80 12.60 15.05 0.02
C VAL A 80 12.34 13.58 -0.26
N ALA A 81 12.10 12.77 0.76
CA ALA A 81 11.68 11.38 0.55
C ALA A 81 10.30 11.34 -0.13
N ARG A 82 10.11 10.38 -1.05
CA ARG A 82 8.84 10.18 -1.77
C ARG A 82 8.48 8.71 -1.84
N SER A 83 7.19 8.43 -1.84
CA SER A 83 6.64 7.12 -2.18
C SER A 83 5.95 7.22 -3.53
N LEU A 84 6.42 6.47 -4.52
CA LEU A 84 5.88 6.48 -5.88
C LEU A 84 5.17 5.16 -6.17
N VAL A 85 3.88 5.23 -6.50
CA VAL A 85 3.12 4.06 -6.94
C VAL A 85 3.56 3.71 -8.36
N ARG A 86 4.13 2.52 -8.54
CA ARG A 86 4.64 2.04 -9.83
C ARG A 86 3.68 1.09 -10.53
N ALA A 87 2.94 0.32 -9.76
CA ALA A 87 1.90 -0.57 -10.27
C ALA A 87 0.82 -0.77 -9.20
N VAL A 88 -0.42 -0.99 -9.64
CA VAL A 88 -1.57 -1.28 -8.78
C VAL A 88 -2.34 -2.45 -9.37
N ALA A 89 -2.89 -3.29 -8.52
CA ALA A 89 -3.83 -4.32 -8.92
C ALA A 89 -5.04 -4.40 -7.98
N GLY A 90 -6.18 -4.64 -8.59
CA GLY A 90 -7.51 -4.63 -7.98
C GLY A 90 -8.53 -4.03 -8.97
N PRO A 91 -9.78 -3.83 -8.53
CA PRO A 91 -10.30 -4.23 -7.24
C PRO A 91 -10.47 -5.75 -7.14
N LEU A 92 -10.14 -6.33 -5.99
CA LEU A 92 -10.54 -7.69 -5.62
C LEU A 92 -11.77 -7.59 -4.72
N PRO A 93 -12.96 -8.05 -5.14
CA PRO A 93 -14.14 -7.97 -4.29
C PRO A 93 -13.97 -8.87 -3.05
N VAL A 94 -14.18 -8.31 -1.86
CA VAL A 94 -14.01 -9.03 -0.58
C VAL A 94 -15.23 -8.97 0.32
N GLY A 95 -16.22 -8.12 -0.01
CA GLY A 95 -17.47 -8.02 0.74
C GLY A 95 -18.36 -9.27 0.70
N HIS A 96 -18.05 -10.25 -0.15
CA HIS A 96 -18.75 -11.54 -0.24
C HIS A 96 -17.96 -12.71 0.38
N LEU A 97 -16.81 -12.44 1.01
CA LEU A 97 -16.04 -13.49 1.67
C LEU A 97 -16.84 -14.07 2.83
N ALA A 98 -16.97 -15.40 2.83
CA ALA A 98 -17.63 -16.12 3.91
C ALA A 98 -16.92 -15.82 5.24
N THR A 99 -17.73 -15.58 6.28
CA THR A 99 -17.27 -15.31 7.64
C THR A 99 -16.31 -16.38 8.14
N GLY A 100 -15.14 -15.98 8.65
CA GLY A 100 -14.13 -16.90 9.18
C GLY A 100 -13.28 -17.62 8.14
N GLN A 101 -13.53 -17.44 6.84
CA GLN A 101 -12.68 -17.99 5.78
C GLN A 101 -11.54 -17.00 5.45
N PRO A 102 -10.27 -17.39 5.62
CA PRO A 102 -9.15 -16.56 5.19
C PRO A 102 -9.04 -16.56 3.66
N LEU A 103 -8.74 -15.39 3.09
CA LEU A 103 -8.41 -15.24 1.68
C LEU A 103 -6.91 -15.01 1.53
N ARG A 104 -6.28 -15.69 0.56
CA ARG A 104 -4.96 -15.34 0.04
C ARG A 104 -5.07 -15.16 -1.46
N HIS A 105 -4.60 -14.03 -1.97
CA HIS A 105 -4.56 -13.74 -3.40
C HIS A 105 -3.16 -13.35 -3.81
N LEU A 106 -2.53 -14.17 -4.65
CA LEU A 106 -1.22 -13.91 -5.25
C LEU A 106 -1.40 -13.32 -6.64
N ARG A 107 -0.63 -12.27 -6.93
CA ARG A 107 -0.61 -11.63 -8.24
C ARG A 107 0.80 -11.29 -8.67
N ALA A 108 1.13 -11.62 -9.92
CA ALA A 108 2.34 -11.10 -10.56
C ALA A 108 2.12 -9.66 -11.00
N MET A 109 2.99 -8.75 -10.59
CA MET A 109 2.94 -7.34 -10.92
C MET A 109 4.23 -6.94 -11.63
N ARG A 110 4.11 -6.42 -12.86
CA ARG A 110 5.26 -5.88 -13.61
C ARG A 110 5.67 -4.54 -13.02
N TRP A 111 6.97 -4.29 -12.86
CA TRP A 111 7.48 -2.95 -12.57
C TRP A 111 7.96 -2.28 -13.86
N PRO A 112 7.86 -0.94 -13.98
CA PRO A 112 8.35 -0.20 -15.15
C PRO A 112 9.88 -0.11 -15.14
N ASP A 113 10.52 -0.04 -16.31
CA ASP A 113 11.98 -0.15 -16.43
C ASP A 113 12.75 0.95 -15.68
N GLU A 114 12.12 2.10 -15.42
CA GLU A 114 12.70 3.22 -14.68
C GLU A 114 12.66 3.04 -13.15
N ALA A 115 11.93 2.05 -12.63
CA ALA A 115 11.84 1.80 -11.19
C ALA A 115 13.03 0.95 -10.69
N GLN A 116 13.57 1.30 -9.52
CA GLN A 116 14.64 0.52 -8.90
C GLN A 116 14.07 -0.64 -8.08
N PRO A 117 14.29 -1.92 -8.45
CA PRO A 117 13.61 -3.05 -7.80
C PRO A 117 13.93 -3.17 -6.31
N ALA A 118 15.16 -2.81 -5.91
CA ALA A 118 15.58 -2.83 -4.52
C ALA A 118 14.81 -1.84 -3.62
N ARG A 119 14.17 -0.82 -4.22
CA ARG A 119 13.40 0.21 -3.52
C ARG A 119 11.90 -0.06 -3.53
N LEU A 120 11.44 -1.09 -4.25
CA LEU A 120 10.04 -1.46 -4.32
C LEU A 120 9.61 -2.20 -3.04
N GLN A 121 8.45 -1.80 -2.54
CA GLN A 121 7.76 -2.39 -1.39
C GLN A 121 6.30 -2.61 -1.75
N ALA A 122 5.70 -3.69 -1.25
CA ALA A 122 4.28 -3.95 -1.45
C ALA A 122 3.44 -3.25 -0.36
N ARG A 123 2.34 -2.63 -0.79
CA ARG A 123 1.29 -2.10 0.07
C ARG A 123 -0.01 -2.78 -0.30
N GLY A 124 -0.83 -3.09 0.70
CA GLY A 124 -2.17 -3.62 0.48
C GLY A 124 -3.17 -2.89 1.33
N TRP A 125 -4.39 -2.68 0.82
CA TRP A 125 -5.47 -2.08 1.61
C TRP A 125 -6.82 -2.66 1.24
N VAL A 126 -7.78 -2.50 2.17
CA VAL A 126 -9.20 -2.76 1.95
C VAL A 126 -9.93 -1.42 1.99
N GLU A 127 -10.82 -1.23 1.04
CA GLU A 127 -11.62 -0.03 0.84
C GLU A 127 -13.11 -0.40 0.91
N ALA A 128 -13.90 0.39 1.64
CA ALA A 128 -15.35 0.27 1.64
C ALA A 128 -15.96 0.83 0.35
N ALA A 129 -17.23 0.54 0.11
CA ALA A 129 -17.95 1.02 -1.08
C ALA A 129 -18.02 2.55 -1.19
N ASP A 130 -17.86 3.27 -0.08
CA ASP A 130 -17.81 4.74 0.01
C ASP A 130 -16.40 5.32 -0.24
N GLY A 131 -15.43 4.49 -0.61
CA GLY A 131 -14.05 4.88 -0.85
C GLY A 131 -13.19 4.96 0.42
N ARG A 132 -13.74 4.66 1.60
CA ARG A 132 -13.00 4.76 2.86
C ARG A 132 -12.07 3.57 3.04
N ILE A 133 -10.79 3.85 3.30
CA ILE A 133 -9.82 2.82 3.69
C ILE A 133 -10.21 2.23 5.06
N LEU A 134 -10.45 0.93 5.08
CA LEU A 134 -10.80 0.15 6.28
C LEU A 134 -9.57 -0.40 6.98
N ALA A 135 -8.56 -0.80 6.20
CA ALA A 135 -7.37 -1.51 6.66
C ALA A 135 -6.22 -1.29 5.68
N MET A 136 -4.98 -1.31 6.17
CA MET A 136 -3.79 -1.32 5.31
C MET A 136 -2.69 -2.19 5.92
N ALA A 137 -1.84 -2.74 5.07
CA ALA A 137 -0.62 -3.45 5.43
C ALA A 137 0.52 -3.07 4.48
N ALA A 138 1.73 -3.35 4.93
CA ALA A 138 2.96 -3.25 4.17
C ALA A 138 3.81 -4.48 4.43
N ASP A 139 4.54 -4.92 3.40
CA ASP A 139 5.44 -6.08 3.49
C ASP A 139 6.69 -5.78 4.31
N ARG A 140 7.04 -4.49 4.42
CA ARG A 140 8.11 -3.95 5.26
C ARG A 140 7.60 -2.69 5.96
N CYS A 141 7.60 -2.72 7.28
CA CYS A 141 7.43 -1.51 8.08
C CYS A 141 8.81 -0.85 8.22
N PRO A 142 8.96 0.43 7.85
CA PRO A 142 10.14 1.20 8.21
C PRO A 142 10.25 1.36 9.73
#